data_AF-A0A9E2JFH9-F1
#
_entry.id   AF-A0A9E2JFH9-F1
#
_cell.length_a   1.000
_cell.length_b   1.000
_cell.length_c   1.000
_cell.angle_alpha   90.00
_cell.angle_beta   90.00
_cell.angle_gamma   90.00
#
_symmetry.space_group_name_H-M   'P 1'
#
loop_
_entity.id
_entity.type
_entity.pdbx_description
1 polymer ?
#
loop_
_entity_poly.entity_id
_entity_poly.type
_entity_poly.pdbx_seq_one_letter_code
_entity_poly.pdbx_strand_id
1 'polypeptide(L)'
;MARIKGGDAAREAVHQAAGLAAVAAYRAPQLTGRLDIQIEIITGEDQDPIIEFAGALAPISPVMAFDYQTMKYFREKNAPLVCVLIGARLDRSELNWDCGGCGFPTCAEFNQYAKDNGGPGTLFGGPSCLWKVQDFAAACDFACAAASQYRVDARPMGTIGAACGGVGYQPECTSRIAVLLGPPGDFIFFSRRQNRDAFPIEQHIQSLLRTSPTHWQAFPGSTKPCLKAKDDWWNEMEYVKWEPMSDAEMGFVNETMGKVQQVAMKHVPNITAWYKEE
;
A
#
# COMPACT_ATOMS: atom_id res chain seq x y z
N MET A 1 21.86 -23.24 -28.50
CA MET A 1 20.56 -23.22 -29.22
C MET A 1 20.10 -21.77 -29.32
N ALA A 2 19.67 -21.28 -30.50
CA ALA A 2 19.38 -19.86 -30.76
C ALA A 2 17.89 -19.46 -30.63
N ARG A 3 17.09 -20.22 -29.86
CA ARG A 3 15.66 -19.94 -29.63
C ARG A 3 15.42 -19.76 -28.13
N ILE A 4 14.66 -18.74 -27.77
CA ILE A 4 14.24 -18.44 -26.39
C ILE A 4 12.72 -18.64 -26.25
N LYS A 5 12.25 -19.13 -25.09
CA LYS A 5 10.82 -19.21 -24.82
C LYS A 5 10.29 -17.81 -24.49
N GLY A 6 9.21 -17.40 -25.14
CA GLY A 6 8.63 -16.06 -24.93
C GLY A 6 8.23 -15.77 -23.48
N GLY A 7 7.75 -16.78 -22.74
CA GLY A 7 7.42 -16.63 -21.32
C GLY A 7 8.64 -16.33 -20.44
N ASP A 8 9.78 -16.95 -20.73
CA ASP A 8 11.04 -16.71 -20.00
C ASP A 8 11.58 -15.30 -20.33
N ALA A 9 11.50 -14.90 -21.60
CA ALA A 9 11.85 -13.55 -22.04
C ALA A 9 10.95 -12.48 -21.41
N ALA A 10 9.65 -12.73 -21.31
CA ALA A 10 8.69 -11.80 -20.70
C ALA A 10 8.92 -11.65 -19.19
N ARG A 11 9.27 -12.74 -18.49
CA ARG A 11 9.66 -12.72 -17.07
C ARG A 11 10.86 -11.80 -16.85
N GLU A 12 11.92 -11.99 -17.63
CA GLU A 12 13.11 -11.14 -17.58
C GLU A 12 12.77 -9.67 -17.89
N ALA A 13 11.90 -9.43 -18.87
CA ALA A 13 11.48 -8.08 -19.25
C ALA A 13 10.75 -7.33 -18.12
N VAL A 14 10.07 -8.01 -17.17
CA VAL A 14 9.48 -7.33 -16.00
C VAL A 14 10.56 -6.73 -15.10
N HIS A 15 11.68 -7.44 -14.89
CA HIS A 15 12.81 -6.90 -14.12
C HIS A 15 13.45 -5.70 -14.83
N GLN A 16 13.58 -5.77 -16.14
CA GLN A 16 14.08 -4.64 -16.94
C GLN A 16 13.12 -3.44 -16.87
N ALA A 17 11.81 -3.67 -16.94
CA ALA A 17 10.80 -2.63 -16.78
C ALA A 17 10.86 -1.99 -15.38
N ALA A 18 11.15 -2.76 -14.33
CA ALA A 18 11.35 -2.21 -12.98
C ALA A 18 12.56 -1.26 -12.91
N GLY A 19 13.66 -1.60 -13.57
CA GLY A 19 14.81 -0.70 -13.70
C GLY A 19 14.48 0.60 -14.44
N LEU A 20 13.72 0.50 -15.54
CA LEU A 20 13.25 1.68 -16.28
C LEU A 20 12.27 2.53 -15.46
N ALA A 21 11.41 1.89 -14.64
CA ALA A 21 10.52 2.57 -13.71
C ALA A 21 11.30 3.34 -12.65
N ALA A 22 12.37 2.75 -12.10
CA ALA A 22 13.26 3.45 -11.16
C ALA A 22 13.93 4.68 -11.81
N VAL A 23 14.46 4.54 -13.03
CA VAL A 23 15.02 5.66 -13.79
C VAL A 23 13.99 6.78 -14.00
N ALA A 24 12.75 6.41 -14.36
CA ALA A 24 11.68 7.38 -14.57
C ALA A 24 11.29 8.11 -13.28
N ALA A 25 11.22 7.41 -12.15
CA ALA A 25 10.95 8.00 -10.84
C ALA A 25 12.05 9.00 -10.43
N TYR A 26 13.34 8.66 -10.58
CA TYR A 26 14.44 9.61 -10.33
C TYR A 26 14.39 10.83 -11.26
N ARG A 27 13.87 10.66 -12.48
CA ARG A 27 13.74 11.77 -13.44
C ARG A 27 12.53 12.66 -13.20
N ALA A 28 11.56 12.22 -12.39
CA ALA A 28 10.29 12.90 -12.22
C ALA A 28 10.46 14.40 -11.92
N PRO A 29 9.62 15.27 -12.51
CA PRO A 29 9.69 16.70 -12.25
C PRO A 29 9.40 16.97 -10.78
N GLN A 30 10.15 17.89 -10.19
CA GLN A 30 9.95 18.33 -8.81
C GLN A 30 9.58 19.80 -8.80
N LEU A 31 8.47 20.13 -8.12
CA LEU A 31 8.10 21.49 -7.77
C LEU A 31 9.11 22.08 -6.78
N THR A 32 9.59 21.26 -5.84
CA THR A 32 10.51 21.72 -4.80
C THR A 32 11.96 21.73 -5.25
N GLY A 33 12.35 20.81 -6.14
CA GLY A 33 13.74 20.53 -6.48
C GLY A 33 14.59 20.08 -5.29
N ARG A 34 13.94 19.60 -4.22
CA ARG A 34 14.55 19.29 -2.92
C ARG A 34 14.12 17.93 -2.35
N LEU A 35 13.32 17.16 -3.10
CA LEU A 35 12.91 15.83 -2.66
C LEU A 35 14.01 14.82 -3.00
N ASP A 36 14.56 14.20 -1.98
CA ASP A 36 15.41 13.02 -2.14
C ASP A 36 14.55 11.75 -2.00
N ILE A 37 14.63 10.89 -3.01
CA ILE A 37 13.86 9.63 -3.06
C ILE A 37 14.84 8.45 -3.03
N GLN A 38 14.45 7.40 -2.31
CA GLN A 38 15.14 6.12 -2.29
C GLN A 38 14.31 5.10 -3.06
N ILE A 39 14.95 4.31 -3.91
CA ILE A 39 14.25 3.29 -4.71
C ILE A 39 14.94 1.95 -4.55
N GLU A 40 14.17 0.93 -4.19
CA GLU A 40 14.60 -0.46 -4.14
C GLU A 40 13.74 -1.34 -5.03
N ILE A 41 14.34 -2.35 -5.65
CA ILE A 41 13.64 -3.33 -6.48
C ILE A 41 13.62 -4.66 -5.74
N ILE A 42 12.50 -4.95 -5.07
CA ILE A 42 12.32 -6.11 -4.19
C ILE A 42 11.70 -7.27 -4.95
N THR A 43 12.39 -8.41 -4.98
CA THR A 43 12.00 -9.61 -5.73
C THR A 43 12.34 -10.88 -4.97
N GLY A 44 11.79 -12.02 -5.40
CA GLY A 44 12.18 -13.32 -4.84
C GLY A 44 11.86 -13.46 -3.36
N GLU A 45 12.81 -13.97 -2.58
CA GLU A 45 12.65 -14.24 -1.15
C GLU A 45 12.49 -12.99 -0.29
N ASP A 46 12.97 -11.83 -0.76
CA ASP A 46 12.78 -10.55 -0.07
C ASP A 46 11.30 -10.09 -0.08
N GLN A 47 10.44 -10.73 -0.86
CA GLN A 47 8.99 -10.49 -0.80
C GLN A 47 8.30 -11.26 0.34
N ASP A 48 8.94 -12.30 0.88
CA ASP A 48 8.31 -13.21 1.85
C ASP A 48 8.04 -12.50 3.20
N PRO A 49 8.93 -11.65 3.75
CA PRO A 49 8.64 -10.82 4.92
C PRO A 49 7.43 -9.91 4.72
N ILE A 50 7.31 -9.30 3.54
CA ILE A 50 6.22 -8.38 3.18
C ILE A 50 4.88 -9.14 3.17
N ILE A 51 4.86 -10.33 2.56
CA ILE A 51 3.67 -11.19 2.49
C ILE A 51 3.26 -11.70 3.88
N GLU A 52 4.22 -12.08 4.73
CA GLU A 52 3.95 -12.50 6.11
C GLU A 52 3.34 -11.35 6.92
N PHE A 53 3.88 -10.14 6.81
CA PHE A 53 3.37 -8.96 7.49
C PHE A 53 1.95 -8.60 7.01
N ALA A 54 1.73 -8.56 5.69
CA ALA A 54 0.42 -8.29 5.11
C ALA A 54 -0.62 -9.35 5.52
N GLY A 55 -0.21 -10.62 5.61
CA GLY A 55 -1.05 -11.72 6.08
C GLY A 55 -1.44 -11.59 7.56
N ALA A 56 -0.53 -11.13 8.42
CA ALA A 56 -0.82 -10.87 9.83
C ALA A 56 -1.81 -9.71 10.02
N LEU A 57 -1.79 -8.69 9.15
CA LEU A 57 -2.68 -7.52 9.22
C LEU A 57 -4.02 -7.73 8.49
N ALA A 58 -4.08 -8.66 7.53
CA ALA A 58 -5.28 -8.95 6.74
C ALA A 58 -6.59 -9.14 7.55
N PRO A 59 -6.61 -9.78 8.75
CA PRO A 59 -7.85 -10.00 9.49
C PRO A 59 -8.57 -8.71 9.94
N ILE A 60 -7.83 -7.62 10.11
CA ILE A 60 -8.37 -6.32 10.57
C ILE A 60 -8.33 -5.25 9.48
N SER A 61 -7.86 -5.57 8.28
CA SER A 61 -7.77 -4.64 7.16
C SER A 61 -8.19 -5.33 5.85
N PRO A 62 -9.46 -5.16 5.43
CA PRO A 62 -9.95 -5.71 4.16
C PRO A 62 -9.13 -5.24 2.95
N VAL A 63 -8.64 -4.00 2.98
CA VAL A 63 -7.78 -3.45 1.92
C VAL A 63 -6.45 -4.20 1.86
N MET A 64 -5.80 -4.41 3.01
CA MET A 64 -4.57 -5.22 3.08
C MET A 64 -4.83 -6.67 2.67
N ALA A 65 -5.98 -7.25 3.05
CA ALA A 65 -6.32 -8.63 2.72
C ALA A 65 -6.35 -8.87 1.21
N PHE A 66 -6.89 -7.93 0.42
CA PHE A 66 -6.89 -8.08 -1.03
C PHE A 66 -5.48 -8.05 -1.62
N ASP A 67 -4.60 -7.20 -1.10
CA ASP A 67 -3.23 -7.04 -1.58
C ASP A 67 -2.38 -8.25 -1.18
N TYR A 68 -2.51 -8.71 0.07
CA TYR A 68 -1.95 -9.95 0.58
C TYR A 68 -2.28 -11.15 -0.32
N GLN A 69 -3.57 -11.39 -0.61
CA GLN A 69 -3.98 -12.54 -1.42
C GLN A 69 -3.41 -12.48 -2.84
N THR A 70 -3.33 -11.28 -3.42
CA THR A 70 -2.74 -11.09 -4.75
C THR A 70 -1.24 -11.38 -4.75
N MET A 71 -0.48 -10.81 -3.80
CA MET A 71 0.96 -11.05 -3.70
C MET A 71 1.27 -12.53 -3.42
N LYS A 72 0.56 -13.13 -2.45
CA LYS A 72 0.71 -14.54 -2.10
C LYS A 72 0.47 -15.46 -3.31
N TYR A 73 -0.63 -15.25 -4.03
CA TYR A 73 -0.99 -16.07 -5.20
C TYR A 73 0.12 -16.09 -6.26
N PHE A 74 0.67 -14.93 -6.59
CA PHE A 74 1.72 -14.83 -7.61
C PHE A 74 3.07 -15.33 -7.10
N ARG A 75 3.37 -15.13 -5.82
CA ARG A 75 4.57 -15.67 -5.17
C ARG A 75 4.59 -17.20 -5.18
N GLU A 76 3.49 -17.85 -4.78
CA GLU A 76 3.34 -19.32 -4.78
C GLU A 76 3.47 -19.94 -6.18
N LYS A 77 3.07 -19.21 -7.21
CA LYS A 77 3.19 -19.62 -8.62
C LYS A 77 4.54 -19.27 -9.24
N ASN A 78 5.45 -18.69 -8.45
CA ASN A 78 6.71 -18.15 -8.94
C ASN A 78 6.50 -17.26 -10.19
N ALA A 79 5.45 -16.44 -10.18
CA ALA A 79 5.19 -15.50 -11.27
C ALA A 79 6.07 -14.25 -11.13
N PRO A 80 6.43 -13.56 -12.23
CA PRO A 80 7.22 -12.33 -12.18
C PRO A 80 6.43 -11.16 -11.60
N LEU A 81 6.32 -11.13 -10.28
CA LEU A 81 5.84 -9.99 -9.51
C LEU A 81 7.07 -9.25 -8.97
N VAL A 82 7.22 -7.98 -9.30
CA VAL A 82 8.34 -7.14 -8.83
C VAL A 82 7.78 -5.97 -8.03
N CYS A 83 8.40 -5.66 -6.90
CA CYS A 83 8.04 -4.51 -6.08
C CYS A 83 9.09 -3.43 -6.26
N VAL A 84 8.73 -2.31 -6.89
CA VAL A 84 9.57 -1.10 -6.90
C VAL A 84 9.14 -0.24 -5.72
N LEU A 85 9.89 -0.33 -4.63
CA LEU A 85 9.63 0.41 -3.41
C LEU A 85 10.24 1.81 -3.52
N ILE A 86 9.39 2.82 -3.56
CA ILE A 86 9.81 4.23 -3.61
C ILE A 86 9.54 4.84 -2.24
N GLY A 87 10.60 5.33 -1.60
CA GLY A 87 10.58 5.94 -0.27
C GLY A 87 11.09 7.37 -0.30
N ALA A 88 10.62 8.17 0.66
CA ALA A 88 11.13 9.51 0.88
C ALA A 88 10.91 9.98 2.33
N ARG A 89 11.66 11.02 2.71
CA ARG A 89 11.43 11.78 3.94
C ARG A 89 10.51 12.97 3.67
N LEU A 90 9.27 12.84 4.14
CA LEU A 90 8.21 13.84 3.97
C LEU A 90 7.91 14.60 5.27
N ASP A 91 8.41 14.10 6.40
CA ASP A 91 8.29 14.63 7.76
C ASP A 91 9.08 15.92 8.03
N ARG A 92 9.68 16.51 6.99
CA ARG A 92 10.50 17.72 7.10
C ARG A 92 10.40 18.56 5.83
N SER A 93 10.38 19.88 6.03
CA SER A 93 10.43 20.89 4.97
C SER A 93 11.59 21.86 5.19
N GLU A 94 12.55 21.84 4.26
CA GLU A 94 13.65 22.81 4.14
C GLU A 94 13.36 23.90 3.09
N LEU A 95 12.11 23.99 2.63
CA LEU A 95 11.71 24.94 1.59
C LEU A 95 11.66 26.37 2.10
N ASN A 96 11.31 26.55 3.38
CA ASN A 96 11.15 27.86 4.03
C ASN A 96 10.19 28.79 3.27
N TRP A 97 9.13 28.22 2.70
CA TRP A 97 8.10 28.95 1.96
C TRP A 97 6.96 29.43 2.84
N ASP A 98 6.81 28.86 4.06
CA ASP A 98 5.78 29.24 5.04
C ASP A 98 4.37 29.32 4.42
N CYS A 99 4.08 28.38 3.52
CA CYS A 99 2.91 28.40 2.66
C CYS A 99 1.60 27.96 3.33
N GLY A 100 1.65 27.41 4.55
CA GLY A 100 0.46 26.88 5.23
C GLY A 100 -0.08 25.53 4.73
N GLY A 101 0.45 24.97 3.62
CA GLY A 101 -0.13 23.77 2.97
C GLY A 101 -0.14 22.50 3.82
N CYS A 102 0.71 22.41 4.85
CA CYS A 102 0.71 21.30 5.82
C CYS A 102 -0.10 21.59 7.09
N GLY A 103 -0.79 22.74 7.16
CA GLY A 103 -1.58 23.17 8.32
C GLY A 103 -0.82 23.99 9.36
N PHE A 104 0.48 24.25 9.15
CA PHE A 104 1.31 25.06 10.05
C PHE A 104 1.66 26.42 9.42
N PRO A 105 1.70 27.52 10.21
CA PRO A 105 2.09 28.84 9.74
C PRO A 105 3.48 28.90 9.10
N THR A 106 4.45 28.17 9.67
CA THR A 106 5.84 28.16 9.18
C THR A 106 6.37 26.75 8.98
N CYS A 107 7.34 26.59 8.08
CA CYS A 107 8.08 25.34 7.90
C CYS A 107 8.82 24.94 9.20
N ALA A 108 9.29 25.92 9.97
CA ALA A 108 9.97 25.68 11.25
C ALA A 108 9.02 25.04 12.29
N GLU A 109 7.80 25.56 12.43
CA GLU A 109 6.78 24.98 13.32
C GLU A 109 6.38 23.57 12.88
N PHE A 110 6.16 23.35 11.57
CA PHE A 110 5.91 22.02 11.03
C PHE A 110 7.04 21.04 11.38
N ASN A 111 8.29 21.44 11.14
CA ASN A 111 9.45 20.58 11.39
C ASN A 111 9.60 20.22 12.88
N GLN A 112 9.36 21.18 13.77
CA GLN A 112 9.40 20.92 15.21
C GLN A 112 8.27 19.97 15.62
N TYR A 113 7.05 20.20 15.14
CA TYR A 113 5.93 19.32 15.43
C TYR A 113 6.14 17.90 14.89
N ALA A 114 6.60 17.76 13.65
CA ALA A 114 6.87 16.47 13.02
C ALA A 114 7.96 15.68 13.75
N LYS A 115 8.98 16.36 14.27
CA LYS A 115 10.00 15.73 15.11
C LYS A 115 9.42 15.18 16.42
N ASP A 116 8.53 15.92 17.05
CA ASP A 116 8.02 15.58 18.39
C ASP A 116 6.79 14.65 18.35
N ASN A 117 6.03 14.67 17.25
CA ASN A 117 4.73 14.00 17.12
C ASN A 117 4.62 13.12 15.86
N GLY A 118 5.70 12.97 15.10
CA GLY A 118 5.72 12.14 13.90
C GLY A 118 5.60 10.66 14.23
N GLY A 119 5.00 9.89 13.32
CA GLY A 119 4.88 8.45 13.49
C GLY A 119 4.39 7.71 12.25
N PRO A 120 4.50 6.36 12.26
CA PRO A 120 3.95 5.51 11.22
C PRO A 120 2.43 5.43 11.45
N GLY A 121 1.65 6.26 10.74
CA GLY A 121 0.20 6.09 10.72
C GLY A 121 -0.18 4.70 10.18
N THR A 122 -1.48 4.40 10.09
CA THR A 122 -1.96 3.06 9.70
C THR A 122 -1.38 2.56 8.37
N LEU A 123 -1.17 3.45 7.40
CA LEU A 123 -0.63 3.12 6.08
C LEU A 123 0.49 4.07 5.62
N PHE A 124 0.70 5.18 6.32
CA PHE A 124 1.58 6.24 5.86
C PHE A 124 2.09 7.06 7.05
N GLY A 125 3.38 7.40 7.03
CA GLY A 125 3.96 8.26 8.05
C GLY A 125 3.51 9.71 7.90
N GLY A 126 3.39 10.41 9.02
CA GLY A 126 3.01 11.81 9.02
C GLY A 126 3.34 12.51 10.33
N PRO A 127 3.14 13.84 10.40
CA PRO A 127 2.62 14.70 9.32
C PRO A 127 3.63 14.90 8.17
N SER A 128 3.18 15.37 7.01
CA SER A 128 4.00 15.48 5.80
C SER A 128 3.94 16.88 5.17
N CYS A 129 5.05 17.33 4.59
CA CYS A 129 5.09 18.55 3.77
C CYS A 129 4.30 18.32 2.47
N LEU A 130 3.25 19.13 2.23
CA LEU A 130 2.37 18.99 1.06
C LEU A 130 3.13 19.02 -0.28
N TRP A 131 4.09 19.94 -0.44
CA TRP A 131 4.84 20.06 -1.69
C TRP A 131 5.75 18.86 -1.95
N LYS A 132 6.35 18.29 -0.89
CA LYS A 132 7.14 17.06 -1.02
C LYS A 132 6.26 15.85 -1.33
N VAL A 133 5.04 15.79 -0.77
CA VAL A 133 4.07 14.75 -1.13
C VAL A 133 3.73 14.81 -2.62
N GLN A 134 3.59 16.00 -3.21
CA GLN A 134 3.33 16.15 -4.64
C GLN A 134 4.51 15.66 -5.50
N ASP A 135 5.74 16.03 -5.15
CA ASP A 135 6.94 15.54 -5.85
C ASP A 135 7.09 14.02 -5.72
N PHE A 136 6.76 13.47 -4.55
CA PHE A 136 6.80 12.04 -4.29
C PHE A 136 5.73 11.27 -5.08
N ALA A 137 4.52 11.83 -5.18
CA ALA A 137 3.46 11.28 -6.02
C ALA A 137 3.85 11.30 -7.50
N ALA A 138 4.46 12.39 -7.97
CA ALA A 138 4.97 12.47 -9.34
C ALA A 138 6.02 11.38 -9.62
N ALA A 139 6.93 11.09 -8.68
CA ALA A 139 7.89 9.99 -8.82
C ALA A 139 7.20 8.62 -8.97
N CYS A 140 6.17 8.35 -8.15
CA CYS A 140 5.38 7.12 -8.24
C CYS A 140 4.64 7.00 -9.58
N ASP A 141 4.03 8.09 -10.04
CA ASP A 141 3.29 8.12 -11.31
C ASP A 141 4.22 7.95 -12.51
N PHE A 142 5.42 8.54 -12.47
CA PHE A 142 6.42 8.37 -13.52
C PHE A 142 6.95 6.94 -13.60
N ALA A 143 7.15 6.27 -12.47
CA ALA A 143 7.47 4.84 -12.44
C ALA A 143 6.36 4.00 -13.10
N CYS A 144 5.10 4.25 -12.75
CA CYS A 144 3.96 3.56 -13.33
C CYS A 144 3.84 3.82 -14.85
N ALA A 145 4.04 5.07 -15.28
CA ALA A 145 3.99 5.46 -16.68
C ALA A 145 5.06 4.74 -17.51
N ALA A 146 6.29 4.62 -17.00
CA ALA A 146 7.38 3.92 -17.67
C ALA A 146 7.10 2.43 -17.84
N ALA A 147 6.60 1.75 -16.80
CA ALA A 147 6.19 0.35 -16.91
C ALA A 147 5.04 0.15 -17.90
N SER A 148 4.07 1.08 -17.90
CA SER A 148 2.89 1.04 -18.78
C SER A 148 3.23 1.16 -20.27
N GLN A 149 4.37 1.78 -20.62
CA GLN A 149 4.87 1.83 -22.01
C GLN A 149 5.08 0.43 -22.59
N TYR A 150 5.43 -0.54 -21.75
CA TYR A 150 5.66 -1.94 -22.12
C TYR A 150 4.50 -2.87 -21.81
N ARG A 151 3.33 -2.31 -21.44
CA ARG A 151 2.13 -3.07 -21.04
C ARG A 151 2.38 -4.01 -19.85
N VAL A 152 3.34 -3.67 -18.99
CA VAL A 152 3.48 -4.30 -17.68
C VAL A 152 2.47 -3.62 -16.76
N ASP A 153 1.56 -4.40 -16.16
CA ASP A 153 0.62 -3.86 -15.18
C ASP A 153 1.43 -3.27 -14.01
N ALA A 154 1.07 -2.05 -13.60
CA ALA A 154 1.78 -1.29 -12.60
C ALA A 154 0.77 -0.58 -11.70
N ARG A 155 0.89 -0.76 -10.38
CA ARG A 155 0.00 -0.09 -9.42
C ARG A 155 0.77 0.46 -8.22
N PRO A 156 0.59 1.75 -7.87
CA PRO A 156 1.08 2.28 -6.61
C PRO A 156 0.21 1.79 -5.44
N MET A 157 0.84 1.26 -4.40
CA MET A 157 0.18 0.58 -3.28
C MET A 157 0.76 1.03 -1.94
N GLY A 158 0.01 1.86 -1.21
CA GLY A 158 0.40 2.34 0.12
C GLY A 158 0.32 1.27 1.21
N THR A 159 -0.56 0.28 1.06
CA THR A 159 -0.61 -0.94 1.89
C THR A 159 0.69 -1.71 1.84
N ILE A 160 1.19 -2.01 0.65
CA ILE A 160 2.44 -2.76 0.50
C ILE A 160 3.64 -1.89 0.88
N GLY A 161 3.60 -0.57 0.61
CA GLY A 161 4.59 0.37 1.14
C GLY A 161 4.65 0.37 2.68
N ALA A 162 3.49 0.34 3.35
CA ALA A 162 3.40 0.22 4.81
C ALA A 162 3.93 -1.12 5.32
N ALA A 163 3.61 -2.23 4.62
CA ALA A 163 4.15 -3.55 4.96
C ALA A 163 5.68 -3.59 4.82
N CYS A 164 6.24 -2.99 3.77
CA CYS A 164 7.69 -2.85 3.59
C CYS A 164 8.34 -2.09 4.77
N GLY A 165 7.77 -0.94 5.15
CA GLY A 165 8.24 -0.19 6.32
C GLY A 165 8.11 -0.97 7.63
N GLY A 166 7.01 -1.72 7.78
CA GLY A 166 6.75 -2.57 8.95
C GLY A 166 7.76 -3.70 9.14
N VAL A 167 8.39 -4.18 8.07
CA VAL A 167 9.47 -5.18 8.14
C VAL A 167 10.87 -4.58 8.03
N GLY A 168 11.00 -3.25 7.91
CA GLY A 168 12.27 -2.54 8.05
C GLY A 168 12.93 -2.08 6.75
N TYR A 169 12.28 -2.19 5.59
CA TYR A 169 12.83 -1.62 4.34
C TYR A 169 12.87 -0.09 4.40
N GLN A 170 13.91 0.50 3.80
CA GLN A 170 14.19 1.93 3.72
C GLN A 170 14.08 2.66 5.06
N PRO A 171 14.80 2.26 6.13
CA PRO A 171 14.52 2.69 7.51
C PRO A 171 14.51 4.21 7.72
N GLU A 172 15.29 4.96 6.93
CA GLU A 172 15.36 6.43 6.98
C GLU A 172 14.15 7.14 6.34
N CYS A 173 13.33 6.43 5.56
CA CYS A 173 12.16 7.00 4.93
C CYS A 173 10.98 7.09 5.92
N THR A 174 10.20 8.17 5.84
CA THR A 174 8.95 8.29 6.61
C THR A 174 7.73 7.85 5.81
N SER A 175 7.88 7.82 4.49
CA SER A 175 6.81 7.52 3.55
C SER A 175 7.33 6.55 2.49
N ARG A 176 6.51 5.56 2.16
CA ARG A 176 6.85 4.48 1.21
C ARG A 176 5.63 4.13 0.38
N ILE A 177 5.82 3.98 -0.92
CA ILE A 177 4.84 3.45 -1.85
C ILE A 177 5.50 2.32 -2.63
N ALA A 178 4.87 1.16 -2.63
CA ALA A 178 5.28 0.06 -3.50
C ALA A 178 4.56 0.19 -4.84
N VAL A 179 5.31 0.33 -5.93
CA VAL A 179 4.80 0.16 -7.29
C VAL A 179 4.97 -1.32 -7.64
N LEU A 180 3.89 -2.09 -7.54
CA LEU A 180 3.93 -3.50 -7.92
C LEU A 180 3.79 -3.64 -9.44
N LEU A 181 4.66 -4.48 -10.02
CA LEU A 181 4.83 -4.70 -11.45
C LEU A 181 4.61 -6.16 -11.81
N GLY A 182 3.83 -6.38 -12.87
CA GLY A 182 3.59 -7.71 -13.44
C GLY A 182 2.85 -8.65 -12.49
N PRO A 183 2.73 -9.95 -12.84
CA PRO A 183 3.17 -10.57 -14.09
C PRO A 183 2.52 -10.02 -15.37
N PRO A 184 3.13 -10.25 -16.55
CA PRO A 184 2.54 -9.90 -17.84
C PRO A 184 1.19 -10.60 -18.02
N GLY A 185 0.18 -9.87 -18.50
CA GLY A 185 -1.16 -10.42 -18.69
C GLY A 185 -2.24 -9.37 -18.52
N ASP A 186 -3.36 -9.79 -17.96
CA ASP A 186 -4.48 -8.91 -17.63
C ASP A 186 -4.10 -7.89 -16.52
N PHE A 187 -4.96 -6.91 -16.26
CA PHE A 187 -4.82 -5.92 -15.20
C PHE A 187 -4.98 -6.56 -13.81
N ILE A 188 -4.02 -7.38 -13.38
CA ILE A 188 -4.12 -8.24 -12.20
C ILE A 188 -4.37 -7.47 -10.90
N PHE A 189 -3.99 -6.18 -10.82
CA PHE A 189 -4.22 -5.39 -9.61
C PHE A 189 -5.59 -4.73 -9.60
N PHE A 190 -6.27 -4.63 -10.74
CA PHE A 190 -7.61 -4.04 -10.89
C PHE A 190 -8.69 -5.13 -11.06
N SER A 191 -8.35 -6.22 -11.75
CA SER A 191 -9.16 -7.41 -12.02
C SER A 191 -8.60 -8.61 -11.25
N ARG A 192 -8.88 -8.66 -9.95
CA ARG A 192 -8.32 -9.68 -9.04
C ARG A 192 -9.16 -10.95 -9.02
N ARG A 193 -9.26 -11.65 -10.15
CA ARG A 193 -10.02 -12.91 -10.24
C ARG A 193 -9.61 -13.93 -9.18
N GLN A 194 -8.31 -14.00 -8.87
CA GLN A 194 -7.74 -14.86 -7.84
C GLN A 194 -8.32 -14.61 -6.44
N ASN A 195 -8.80 -13.39 -6.14
CA ASN A 195 -9.37 -13.07 -4.84
C ASN A 195 -10.82 -13.56 -4.69
N ARG A 196 -11.53 -13.83 -5.80
CA ARG A 196 -12.94 -14.25 -5.75
C ARG A 196 -13.12 -15.58 -5.03
N ASP A 197 -12.20 -16.50 -5.26
CA ASP A 197 -12.26 -17.84 -4.68
C ASP A 197 -11.53 -17.91 -3.33
N ALA A 198 -10.93 -16.79 -2.88
CA ALA A 198 -10.21 -16.70 -1.60
C ALA A 198 -11.12 -16.44 -0.39
N PHE A 199 -12.36 -15.99 -0.62
CA PHE A 199 -13.33 -15.70 0.43
C PHE A 199 -14.73 -16.22 0.07
N PRO A 200 -15.53 -16.70 1.04
CA PRO A 200 -16.94 -17.00 0.83
C PRO A 200 -17.72 -15.75 0.38
N ILE A 201 -18.82 -15.96 -0.36
CA ILE A 201 -19.67 -14.86 -0.83
C ILE A 201 -20.22 -14.02 0.33
N GLU A 202 -20.53 -14.65 1.45
CA GLU A 202 -21.00 -14.01 2.67
C GLU A 202 -19.95 -13.03 3.22
N GLN A 203 -18.67 -13.43 3.19
CA GLN A 203 -17.57 -12.56 3.65
C GLN A 203 -17.35 -11.38 2.70
N HIS A 204 -17.52 -11.58 1.39
CA HIS A 204 -17.50 -10.49 0.42
C HIS A 204 -18.63 -9.48 0.66
N ILE A 205 -19.86 -9.96 0.89
CA ILE A 205 -21.02 -9.12 1.22
C ILE A 205 -20.75 -8.34 2.51
N GLN A 206 -20.30 -9.00 3.57
CA GLN A 206 -20.00 -8.34 4.85
C GLN A 206 -18.90 -7.27 4.71
N SER A 207 -17.85 -7.55 3.93
CA SER A 207 -16.79 -6.56 3.67
C SER A 207 -17.31 -5.33 2.91
N LEU A 208 -18.17 -5.54 1.90
CA LEU A 208 -18.80 -4.46 1.15
C LEU A 208 -19.79 -3.65 2.00
N LEU A 209 -20.58 -4.31 2.85
CA LEU A 209 -21.47 -3.62 3.79
C LEU A 209 -20.70 -2.73 4.76
N ARG A 210 -19.54 -3.20 5.27
CA ARG A 210 -18.70 -2.42 6.21
C ARG A 210 -17.94 -1.28 5.54
N THR A 211 -17.43 -1.49 4.33
CA THR A 211 -16.56 -0.52 3.65
C THR A 211 -17.32 0.45 2.74
N SER A 212 -18.46 0.04 2.23
CA SER A 212 -19.25 0.75 1.21
C SER A 212 -20.76 0.63 1.45
N PRO A 213 -21.25 0.91 2.68
CA PRO A 213 -22.66 0.68 3.04
C PRO A 213 -23.64 1.43 2.13
N THR A 214 -23.21 2.56 1.54
CA THR A 214 -24.02 3.38 0.63
C THR A 214 -24.51 2.62 -0.61
N HIS A 215 -23.77 1.63 -1.10
CA HIS A 215 -24.19 0.81 -2.24
C HIS A 215 -25.36 -0.13 -1.89
N TRP A 216 -25.55 -0.38 -0.60
CA TRP A 216 -26.57 -1.28 -0.06
C TRP A 216 -27.67 -0.53 0.66
N GLN A 217 -27.67 0.80 0.65
CA GLN A 217 -28.70 1.60 1.32
C GLN A 217 -30.00 1.68 0.50
N ALA A 218 -31.12 1.67 1.21
CA ALA A 218 -32.40 2.08 0.67
C ALA A 218 -32.43 3.59 0.36
N PHE A 219 -33.48 4.04 -0.32
CA PHE A 219 -33.63 5.44 -0.74
C PHE A 219 -33.48 6.39 0.48
N PRO A 220 -32.56 7.37 0.43
CA PRO A 220 -32.24 8.20 1.59
C PRO A 220 -33.33 9.23 1.93
N GLY A 221 -34.33 9.43 1.06
CA GLY A 221 -35.44 10.36 1.32
C GLY A 221 -36.33 9.98 2.50
N SER A 222 -36.20 8.75 3.04
CA SER A 222 -36.78 8.40 4.34
C SER A 222 -36.06 9.06 5.53
N THR A 223 -34.92 9.73 5.30
CA THR A 223 -33.96 10.23 6.30
C THR A 223 -33.34 9.16 7.20
N LYS A 224 -33.75 7.90 7.03
CA LYS A 224 -33.26 6.71 7.74
C LYS A 224 -33.18 5.56 6.73
N PRO A 225 -32.20 5.55 5.82
CA PRO A 225 -32.06 4.45 4.87
C PRO A 225 -31.63 3.18 5.60
N CYS A 226 -32.38 2.09 5.45
CA CYS A 226 -32.00 0.77 5.91
C CYS A 226 -31.00 0.12 4.94
N LEU A 227 -30.27 -0.90 5.41
CA LEU A 227 -29.37 -1.73 4.60
C LEU A 227 -30.14 -2.88 3.94
N LYS A 228 -29.94 -3.05 2.65
CA LYS A 228 -30.44 -4.17 1.84
C LYS A 228 -29.52 -5.39 1.95
N ALA A 229 -29.14 -5.74 3.18
CA ALA A 229 -28.09 -6.73 3.45
C ALA A 229 -28.51 -8.20 3.26
N LYS A 230 -29.81 -8.47 3.10
CA LYS A 230 -30.42 -9.79 2.93
C LYS A 230 -31.54 -9.77 1.89
N ASP A 231 -31.91 -10.94 1.38
CA ASP A 231 -32.89 -11.07 0.31
C ASP A 231 -34.27 -10.51 0.69
N ASP A 232 -34.66 -10.62 1.96
CA ASP A 232 -35.95 -10.17 2.52
C ASP A 232 -35.81 -8.93 3.43
N TRP A 233 -34.84 -8.06 3.15
CA TRP A 233 -34.51 -6.89 3.97
C TRP A 233 -35.69 -5.97 4.32
N TRP A 234 -36.76 -5.97 3.51
CA TRP A 234 -37.97 -5.18 3.75
C TRP A 234 -38.82 -5.70 4.92
N ASN A 235 -38.70 -6.98 5.31
CA ASN A 235 -39.42 -7.56 6.44
C ASN A 235 -38.68 -7.34 7.76
N GLU A 236 -37.35 -7.36 7.73
CA GLU A 236 -36.49 -7.20 8.90
C GLU A 236 -35.40 -6.16 8.62
N MET A 237 -35.79 -4.89 8.61
CA MET A 237 -34.91 -3.79 8.22
C MET A 237 -33.77 -3.59 9.23
N GLU A 238 -32.54 -3.67 8.74
CA GLU A 238 -31.33 -3.32 9.48
C GLU A 238 -30.90 -1.89 9.14
N TYR A 239 -30.37 -1.15 10.11
CA TYR A 239 -29.95 0.24 9.93
C TYR A 239 -28.47 0.39 10.27
N VAL A 240 -27.79 1.29 9.57
CA VAL A 240 -26.40 1.64 9.90
C VAL A 240 -26.41 2.23 11.32
N LYS A 241 -25.72 1.54 12.23
CA LYS A 241 -25.48 2.00 13.59
C LYS A 241 -24.07 2.56 13.67
N TRP A 242 -23.94 3.80 14.14
CA TRP A 242 -22.67 4.45 14.37
C TRP A 242 -22.30 4.27 15.84
N GLU A 243 -21.43 3.31 16.12
CA GLU A 243 -20.90 3.08 17.46
C GLU A 243 -19.40 2.81 17.41
N PRO A 244 -18.64 3.15 18.47
CA PRO A 244 -17.28 2.68 18.63
C PRO A 244 -17.23 1.14 18.61
N MET A 245 -16.06 0.59 18.28
CA MET A 245 -15.82 -0.85 18.41
C MET A 245 -16.11 -1.28 19.86
N SER A 246 -16.75 -2.44 20.01
CA SER A 246 -16.93 -3.08 21.30
C SER A 246 -15.58 -3.50 21.91
N ASP A 247 -15.54 -3.71 23.22
CA ASP A 247 -14.32 -4.18 23.90
C ASP A 247 -13.77 -5.48 23.32
N ALA A 248 -14.66 -6.38 22.87
CA ALA A 248 -14.28 -7.62 22.21
C ALA A 248 -13.62 -7.38 20.84
N GLU A 249 -14.16 -6.46 20.04
CA GLU A 249 -13.58 -6.07 18.74
C GLU A 249 -12.23 -5.37 18.93
N MET A 250 -12.14 -4.46 19.90
CA MET A 250 -10.86 -3.82 20.26
C MET A 250 -9.84 -4.86 20.75
N GLY A 251 -10.27 -5.83 21.55
CA GLY A 251 -9.43 -6.95 21.99
C GLY A 251 -8.87 -7.75 20.81
N PHE A 252 -9.71 -8.08 19.83
CA PHE A 252 -9.30 -8.75 18.60
C PHE A 252 -8.30 -7.91 17.78
N VAL A 253 -8.54 -6.61 17.65
CA VAL A 253 -7.61 -5.69 16.98
C VAL A 253 -6.26 -5.68 17.68
N ASN A 254 -6.25 -5.54 19.01
CA ASN A 254 -5.01 -5.50 19.79
C ASN A 254 -4.23 -6.83 19.71
N GLU A 255 -4.90 -7.97 19.79
CA GLU A 255 -4.27 -9.28 19.60
C GLU A 255 -3.65 -9.40 18.19
N THR A 256 -4.38 -8.97 17.17
CA THR A 256 -3.90 -8.98 15.78
C THR A 256 -2.68 -8.07 15.62
N MET A 257 -2.71 -6.86 16.20
CA MET A 257 -1.56 -5.95 16.21
C MET A 257 -0.34 -6.55 16.94
N GLY A 258 -0.56 -7.31 18.01
CA GLY A 258 0.51 -8.06 18.68
C GLY A 258 1.19 -9.08 17.76
N LYS A 259 0.41 -9.80 16.93
CA LYS A 259 0.95 -10.73 15.92
C LYS A 259 1.72 -9.98 14.82
N VAL A 260 1.19 -8.85 14.35
CA VAL A 260 1.87 -7.99 13.37
C VAL A 260 3.22 -7.51 13.91
N GLN A 261 3.28 -7.11 15.19
CA GLN A 261 4.54 -6.71 15.84
C GLN A 261 5.54 -7.87 15.94
N GLN A 262 5.09 -9.09 16.22
CA GLN A 262 5.96 -10.26 16.24
C GLN A 262 6.59 -10.54 14.87
N VAL A 263 5.80 -10.43 13.79
CA VAL A 263 6.30 -10.56 12.42
C VAL A 263 7.32 -9.46 12.09
N ALA A 264 7.04 -8.21 12.48
CA ALA A 264 7.99 -7.11 12.33
C ALA A 264 9.31 -7.41 13.06
N MET A 265 9.26 -7.74 14.35
CA MET A 265 10.44 -8.02 15.16
C MET A 265 11.28 -9.20 14.64
N LYS A 266 10.64 -10.18 14.00
CA LYS A 266 11.30 -11.32 13.35
C LYS A 266 12.16 -10.89 12.17
N HIS A 267 11.67 -9.98 11.33
CA HIS A 267 12.28 -9.66 10.02
C HIS A 267 13.17 -8.41 10.03
N VAL A 268 12.82 -7.41 10.84
CA VAL A 268 13.55 -6.13 10.91
C VAL A 268 15.06 -6.29 11.10
N PRO A 269 15.58 -7.16 11.99
CA PRO A 269 17.03 -7.29 12.17
C PRO A 269 17.78 -7.72 10.90
N ASN A 270 17.20 -8.64 10.12
CA ASN A 270 17.83 -9.16 8.91
C ASN A 270 17.74 -8.14 7.77
N ILE A 271 16.57 -7.52 7.57
CA ILE A 271 16.39 -6.51 6.52
C ILE A 271 17.25 -5.28 6.79
N THR A 272 17.28 -4.80 8.05
CA THR A 272 18.05 -3.61 8.39
C THR A 272 19.57 -3.83 8.39
N ALA A 273 20.05 -5.08 8.40
CA ALA A 273 21.47 -5.38 8.29
C ALA A 273 22.05 -4.95 6.93
N TRP A 274 21.26 -5.04 5.86
CA TRP A 274 21.67 -4.64 4.51
C TRP A 274 22.12 -3.17 4.43
N TYR A 275 21.43 -2.28 5.15
CA TYR A 275 21.75 -0.83 5.19
C TYR A 275 22.95 -0.47 6.07
N LYS A 276 23.52 -1.42 6.82
CA LYS A 276 24.70 -1.17 7.68
C LYS A 276 26.01 -1.53 6.97
N GLU A 277 25.92 -2.21 5.84
CA GLU A 277 27.07 -2.67 5.04
C GLU A 277 27.46 -1.67 3.94
N GLU A 278 26.67 -0.60 3.74
CA GLU A 278 26.96 0.57 2.89
C GLU A 278 27.51 1.76 3.70
#